data_AF-A0A328FI12-F1
#
_entry.id   AF-A0A328FI12-F1
#
_cell.length_a   1.000
_cell.length_b   1.000
_cell.length_c   1.000
_cell.angle_alpha   90.00
_cell.angle_beta   90.00
_cell.angle_gamma   90.00
#
_symmetry.space_group_name_H-M   'P 1'
#
loop_
_entity.id
_entity.type
_entity.pdbx_description
1 polymer ?
#
loop_
_entity_poly.entity_id
_entity_poly.type
_entity_poly.pdbx_seq_one_letter_code
_entity_poly.pdbx_strand_id
1 'polypeptide(L)'
;MGYAEKGRRSLHPLDGELNLPPDLYSLELQHRVAEEAAKNSFEEVVATIDKTTGGHVSKRQAEKVAKRSARDFDAFSQMRQCHASEEKTTGTGSILTITADGKGVVLHEKDLREQTRKAAEKRRQKKGKRLSKGEKKNAKRMATVAAVYTTSPFERTPEDLLSEGGSRIDKMKCPPIENERVWGSLGKTPEEVIVEAFAEAENRGPKHDKTWVGLVDGNNTQINILKKITKAKGIELTIIVDVIHVIEYLWEAGRAFHPKSGPELEKWVQHRLKKYLRERQATWQEGCTAMQPGRNSVPKNGPLWINALPTCSTNLPTLGTIVILPMGCLSLPG
;
A
#
# COMPACT_ATOMS: atom_id res chain seq x y z
N MET A 1 -6.20 36.20 -33.88
CA MET A 1 -7.41 36.18 -34.72
C MET A 1 -8.00 34.78 -34.68
N GLY A 2 -9.30 34.65 -34.41
CA GLY A 2 -10.01 33.37 -34.43
C GLY A 2 -10.84 33.24 -35.70
N TYR A 3 -10.81 32.07 -36.34
CA TYR A 3 -11.64 31.75 -37.49
C TYR A 3 -12.91 31.07 -36.96
N ALA A 4 -14.08 31.67 -37.20
CA ALA A 4 -15.35 31.15 -36.72
C ALA A 4 -16.36 31.01 -37.87
N GLU A 5 -17.08 29.90 -37.88
CA GLU A 5 -18.20 29.62 -38.79
C GLU A 5 -19.42 29.20 -37.97
N LYS A 6 -20.62 29.65 -38.33
CA LYS A 6 -21.85 29.39 -37.58
C LYS A 6 -22.11 27.88 -37.49
N GLY A 7 -22.25 27.37 -36.26
CA GLY A 7 -22.48 25.94 -36.00
C GLY A 7 -21.21 25.09 -35.92
N ARG A 8 -20.02 25.67 -36.10
CA ARG A 8 -18.72 25.01 -35.89
C ARG A 8 -17.94 25.65 -34.75
N ARG A 9 -17.05 24.88 -34.13
CA ARG A 9 -16.13 25.41 -33.11
C ARG A 9 -15.17 26.40 -33.77
N SER A 10 -14.93 27.53 -33.11
CA SER A 10 -13.94 28.51 -33.57
C SER A 10 -12.53 27.91 -33.50
N LEU A 11 -11.72 28.18 -34.51
CA LEU A 11 -10.32 27.78 -34.59
C LEU A 11 -9.43 28.96 -34.26
N HIS A 12 -8.47 28.74 -33.38
CA HIS A 12 -7.51 29.75 -32.95
C HIS A 12 -6.09 29.22 -33.20
N PRO A 13 -5.56 29.34 -34.44
CA PRO A 13 -4.27 28.73 -34.81
C PRO A 13 -3.11 29.18 -33.92
N LEU A 14 -3.09 30.46 -33.52
CA LEU A 14 -2.07 30.99 -32.62
C LEU A 14 -2.12 30.35 -31.22
N ASP A 15 -3.31 30.02 -30.70
CA ASP A 15 -3.44 29.33 -29.42
C ASP A 15 -2.84 27.91 -29.52
N GLY A 16 -2.96 27.27 -30.69
CA GLY A 16 -2.33 25.99 -30.99
C GLY A 16 -0.81 26.09 -31.10
N GLU A 17 -0.28 27.10 -31.81
CA GLU A 17 1.16 27.35 -31.91
C GLU A 17 1.81 27.64 -30.55
N LEU A 18 1.10 28.37 -29.68
CA LEU A 18 1.51 28.68 -28.32
C LEU A 18 1.21 27.56 -27.31
N ASN A 19 0.66 26.43 -27.79
CA ASN A 19 0.27 25.28 -26.97
C ASN A 19 -0.59 25.67 -25.75
N LEU A 20 -1.49 26.64 -25.94
CA LEU A 20 -2.34 27.13 -24.85
C LEU A 20 -3.39 26.07 -24.48
N PRO A 21 -3.62 25.87 -23.17
CA PRO A 21 -4.68 24.97 -22.75
C PRO A 21 -6.04 25.52 -23.17
N PRO A 22 -7.03 24.65 -23.45
CA PRO A 22 -8.39 25.07 -23.76
C PRO A 22 -9.13 25.66 -22.55
N ASP A 23 -8.51 25.67 -21.37
CA ASP A 23 -9.06 26.20 -20.12
C ASP A 23 -8.51 27.60 -19.83
N LEU A 24 -9.15 28.31 -18.91
CA LEU A 24 -8.78 29.66 -18.46
C LEU A 24 -7.36 29.75 -17.87
N TYR A 25 -6.84 28.65 -17.33
CA TYR A 25 -5.60 28.64 -16.55
C TYR A 25 -4.44 28.09 -17.36
N SER A 26 -3.27 28.72 -17.25
CA SER A 26 -2.03 28.21 -17.86
C SER A 26 -1.68 26.80 -17.35
N LEU A 27 -0.92 26.05 -18.14
CA LEU A 27 -0.50 24.69 -17.77
C LEU A 27 0.30 24.67 -16.46
N GLU A 28 1.18 25.66 -16.25
CA GLU A 28 1.95 25.77 -15.00
C GLU A 28 1.08 26.01 -13.77
N LEU A 29 0.04 26.83 -13.90
CA LEU A 29 -0.89 27.05 -12.80
C LEU A 29 -1.71 25.78 -12.52
N GLN A 30 -2.12 25.05 -13.56
CA GLN A 30 -2.79 23.76 -13.40
C GLN A 30 -1.88 22.72 -12.73
N HIS A 31 -0.60 22.69 -13.10
CA HIS A 31 0.41 21.81 -12.53
C HIS A 31 0.59 22.08 -11.03
N ARG A 32 0.80 23.34 -10.64
CA ARG A 32 0.91 23.73 -9.21
C ARG A 32 -0.34 23.39 -8.40
N VAL A 33 -1.53 23.63 -8.97
CA VAL A 33 -2.78 23.25 -8.30
C VAL A 33 -2.85 21.74 -8.08
N ALA A 34 -2.43 20.93 -9.05
CA ALA A 34 -2.42 19.48 -8.92
C ALA A 34 -1.41 19.01 -7.87
N GLU A 35 -0.20 19.59 -7.85
CA GLU A 35 0.85 19.27 -6.87
C GLU A 35 0.41 19.61 -5.45
N GLU A 36 -0.14 20.81 -5.24
CA GLU A 36 -0.63 21.25 -3.93
C GLU A 36 -1.85 20.45 -3.47
N ALA A 37 -2.77 20.11 -4.38
CA ALA A 37 -3.97 19.32 -4.06
C ALA A 37 -3.64 17.88 -3.67
N ALA A 38 -2.46 17.35 -4.03
CA ALA A 38 -1.99 16.05 -3.58
C ALA A 38 -1.55 16.07 -2.10
N LYS A 39 -1.19 17.23 -1.56
CA LYS A 39 -0.58 17.41 -0.23
C LYS A 39 -1.56 18.02 0.77
N ASN A 40 -2.41 18.93 0.32
CA ASN A 40 -3.15 19.86 1.16
C ASN A 40 -4.67 19.84 0.88
N SER A 41 -5.45 20.44 1.79
CA SER A 41 -6.87 20.66 1.56
C SER A 41 -7.09 21.71 0.45
N PHE A 42 -8.22 21.65 -0.28
CA PHE A 42 -8.47 22.62 -1.36
C PHE A 42 -8.53 24.07 -0.88
N GLU A 43 -8.83 24.35 0.39
CA GLU A 43 -8.77 25.72 0.93
C GLU A 43 -7.32 26.18 1.09
N GLU A 44 -6.45 25.31 1.59
CA GLU A 44 -5.02 25.57 1.65
C GLU A 44 -4.41 25.67 0.25
N VAL A 45 -4.82 24.85 -0.72
CA VAL A 45 -4.38 24.97 -2.11
C VAL A 45 -4.66 26.36 -2.65
N VAL A 46 -5.88 26.87 -2.50
CA VAL A 46 -6.24 28.21 -2.95
C VAL A 46 -5.37 29.26 -2.25
N ALA A 47 -5.22 29.17 -0.94
CA ALA A 47 -4.38 30.09 -0.17
C ALA A 47 -2.90 30.04 -0.60
N THR A 48 -2.36 28.86 -0.88
CA THR A 48 -0.98 28.67 -1.36
C THR A 48 -0.80 29.26 -2.74
N ILE A 49 -1.74 29.03 -3.66
CA ILE A 49 -1.68 29.58 -5.02
C ILE A 49 -1.75 31.11 -4.98
N ASP A 50 -2.67 31.69 -4.21
CA ASP A 50 -2.81 33.14 -4.06
C ASP A 50 -1.56 33.79 -3.43
N LYS A 51 -0.85 33.06 -2.55
CA LYS A 51 0.35 33.56 -1.86
C LYS A 51 1.63 33.42 -2.71
N THR A 52 1.76 32.33 -3.46
CA THR A 52 3.00 31.97 -4.16
C THR A 52 2.98 32.32 -5.64
N THR A 53 1.82 32.69 -6.18
CA THR A 53 1.64 33.06 -7.59
C THR A 53 0.87 34.38 -7.71
N GLY A 54 0.96 35.05 -8.86
CA GLY A 54 0.09 36.19 -9.18
C GLY A 54 -1.29 35.78 -9.72
N GLY A 55 -1.61 34.48 -9.73
CA GLY A 55 -2.87 33.95 -10.22
C GLY A 55 -3.85 33.66 -9.09
N HIS A 56 -5.14 33.60 -9.41
CA HIS A 56 -6.20 33.17 -8.49
C HIS A 56 -7.00 32.02 -9.11
N VAL A 57 -7.14 30.93 -8.35
CA VAL A 57 -7.95 29.76 -8.75
C VAL A 57 -8.97 29.51 -7.65
N SER A 58 -10.26 29.77 -7.91
CA SER A 58 -11.28 29.52 -6.90
C SER A 58 -11.38 28.03 -6.56
N LYS A 59 -11.82 27.69 -5.34
CA LYS A 59 -11.91 26.30 -4.84
C LYS A 59 -12.56 25.33 -5.82
N ARG A 60 -13.71 25.72 -6.41
CA ARG A 60 -14.43 24.87 -7.38
C ARG A 60 -13.61 24.62 -8.66
N GLN A 61 -12.84 25.59 -9.10
CA GLN A 61 -11.96 25.44 -10.25
C GLN A 61 -10.74 24.59 -9.90
N ALA A 62 -10.15 24.78 -8.72
CA ALA A 62 -9.04 23.95 -8.24
C ALA A 62 -9.44 22.47 -8.18
N GLU A 63 -10.64 22.16 -7.67
CA GLU A 63 -11.18 20.79 -7.70
C GLU A 63 -11.33 20.21 -9.11
N LYS A 64 -11.77 21.03 -10.09
CA LYS A 64 -11.93 20.60 -11.48
C LYS A 64 -10.58 20.34 -12.14
N VAL A 65 -9.61 21.22 -11.88
CA VAL A 65 -8.23 21.09 -12.37
C VAL A 65 -7.62 19.80 -11.80
N ALA A 66 -7.65 19.60 -10.49
CA ALA A 66 -7.14 18.39 -9.86
C ALA A 66 -7.79 17.10 -10.41
N LYS A 67 -9.12 17.10 -10.59
CA LYS A 67 -9.84 15.97 -11.22
C LYS A 67 -9.41 15.73 -12.66
N ARG A 68 -9.13 16.78 -13.42
CA ARG A 68 -8.69 16.67 -14.82
C ARG A 68 -7.27 16.11 -14.90
N SER A 69 -6.37 16.60 -14.04
CA SER A 69 -4.98 16.13 -13.95
C SER A 69 -4.84 14.66 -13.53
N ALA A 70 -5.89 14.07 -12.96
CA ALA A 70 -5.91 12.66 -12.58
C ALA A 70 -6.60 11.73 -13.61
N ARG A 71 -7.10 12.25 -14.74
CA ARG A 71 -7.92 11.46 -15.70
C ARG A 71 -7.13 10.40 -16.44
N ASP A 72 -5.86 10.66 -16.68
CA ASP A 72 -4.96 9.83 -17.47
C ASP A 72 -4.13 8.90 -16.58
N PHE A 73 -4.42 8.77 -15.29
CA PHE A 73 -3.68 7.92 -14.37
C PHE A 73 -3.50 6.48 -14.89
N ASP A 74 -4.59 5.87 -15.40
CA ASP A 74 -4.53 4.51 -15.95
C ASP A 74 -3.69 4.45 -17.24
N ALA A 75 -3.84 5.44 -18.13
CA ALA A 75 -3.10 5.51 -19.40
C ALA A 75 -1.60 5.76 -19.17
N PHE A 76 -1.26 6.68 -18.25
CA PHE A 76 0.10 6.94 -17.79
C PHE A 76 0.72 5.67 -17.19
N SER A 77 -0.05 4.95 -16.36
CA SER A 77 0.40 3.70 -15.76
C SER A 77 0.66 2.61 -16.81
N GLN A 78 -0.17 2.51 -17.85
CA GLN A 78 0.04 1.61 -18.98
C GLN A 78 1.28 1.98 -19.81
N MET A 79 1.51 3.27 -20.06
CA MET A 79 2.70 3.74 -20.78
C MET A 79 4.00 3.33 -20.05
N ARG A 80 4.04 3.47 -18.71
CA ARG A 80 5.17 3.04 -17.88
C ARG A 80 5.43 1.52 -17.95
N GLN A 81 4.38 0.71 -18.10
CA GLN A 81 4.49 -0.75 -18.27
C GLN A 81 5.23 -1.14 -19.56
N CYS A 82 5.00 -0.40 -20.65
CA CYS A 82 5.69 -0.62 -21.91
C CYS A 82 7.20 -0.35 -21.77
N HIS A 83 7.57 0.77 -21.15
CA HIS A 83 8.99 1.14 -20.98
C HIS A 83 9.75 0.18 -20.04
N ALA A 84 9.14 -0.29 -18.95
CA ALA A 84 9.77 -1.27 -18.07
C ALA A 84 10.02 -2.62 -18.77
N SER A 85 9.26 -2.93 -19.84
CA SER A 85 9.49 -4.13 -20.65
C SER A 85 10.69 -3.99 -21.60
N GLU A 86 11.09 -2.76 -21.93
CA GLU A 86 12.25 -2.46 -22.78
C GLU A 86 13.55 -2.41 -21.98
N GLU A 87 13.49 -1.99 -20.70
CA GLU A 87 14.61 -2.02 -19.73
C GLU A 87 14.99 -3.43 -19.23
N LYS A 88 14.50 -4.50 -19.87
CA LYS A 88 14.71 -5.93 -19.51
C LYS A 88 16.17 -6.43 -19.59
N THR A 89 17.17 -5.55 -19.62
CA THR A 89 18.59 -5.89 -19.84
C THR A 89 19.57 -5.34 -18.81
N THR A 90 19.15 -4.56 -17.82
CA THR A 90 20.03 -4.14 -16.71
C THR A 90 19.67 -4.87 -15.41
N GLY A 91 20.67 -5.44 -14.73
CA GLY A 91 20.50 -6.34 -13.57
C GLY A 91 19.73 -5.71 -12.41
N THR A 92 18.42 -5.92 -12.38
CA THR A 92 17.53 -5.52 -11.29
C THR A 92 17.64 -6.49 -10.11
N GLY A 93 17.34 -6.00 -8.90
CA GLY A 93 17.42 -6.78 -7.66
C GLY A 93 16.71 -8.15 -7.74
N SER A 94 17.23 -9.15 -7.01
CA SER A 94 16.76 -10.54 -7.08
C SER A 94 15.41 -10.80 -6.40
N ILE A 95 14.88 -9.84 -5.63
CA ILE A 95 13.59 -9.96 -4.95
C ILE A 95 12.54 -9.13 -5.71
N LEU A 96 11.44 -9.77 -6.08
CA LEU A 96 10.24 -9.12 -6.62
C LEU A 96 9.18 -9.09 -5.53
N THR A 97 8.86 -7.89 -5.05
CA THR A 97 7.92 -7.70 -3.94
C THR A 97 6.59 -7.18 -4.45
N ILE A 98 5.51 -7.80 -3.96
CA ILE A 98 4.13 -7.31 -4.08
C ILE A 98 3.70 -6.89 -2.67
N THR A 99 3.30 -5.64 -2.50
CA THR A 99 2.73 -5.15 -1.23
C THR A 99 1.23 -4.93 -1.39
N ALA A 100 0.47 -5.13 -0.33
CA ALA A 100 -0.94 -4.76 -0.29
C ALA A 100 -1.33 -4.23 1.10
N ASP A 101 -2.07 -3.14 1.12
CA ASP A 101 -2.61 -2.51 2.32
C ASP A 101 -4.08 -2.06 2.10
N GLY A 102 -4.84 -2.00 3.19
CA GLY A 102 -6.23 -1.55 3.21
C GLY A 102 -6.42 -0.37 4.14
N LYS A 103 -6.76 0.81 3.60
CA LYS A 103 -7.12 1.99 4.42
C LYS A 103 -8.61 2.29 4.38
N GLY A 104 -9.23 2.37 5.55
CA GLY A 104 -10.62 2.82 5.68
C GLY A 104 -10.76 4.34 5.54
N VAL A 105 -11.25 4.81 4.39
CA VAL A 105 -11.51 6.22 4.09
C VAL A 105 -12.95 6.59 4.45
N VAL A 106 -13.13 7.69 5.17
CA VAL A 106 -14.47 8.22 5.49
C VAL A 106 -15.05 8.87 4.24
N LEU A 107 -16.27 8.48 3.85
CA LEU A 107 -16.96 9.02 2.69
C LEU A 107 -18.33 9.59 3.09
N HIS A 108 -18.88 10.46 2.23
CA HIS A 108 -20.28 10.85 2.33
C HIS A 108 -21.20 9.64 2.10
N GLU A 109 -22.39 9.66 2.71
CA GLU A 109 -23.34 8.55 2.65
C GLU A 109 -23.68 8.10 1.22
N LYS A 110 -23.79 9.07 0.30
CA LYS A 110 -24.05 8.84 -1.14
C LYS A 110 -22.93 8.09 -1.87
N ASP A 111 -21.71 8.13 -1.34
CA ASP A 111 -20.52 7.55 -1.97
C ASP A 111 -20.10 6.20 -1.33
N LEU A 112 -20.88 5.74 -0.33
CA LEU A 112 -20.73 4.41 0.27
C LEU A 112 -21.20 3.31 -0.68
N ARG A 113 -20.61 2.12 -0.56
CA ARG A 113 -21.15 0.92 -1.23
C ARG A 113 -22.56 0.64 -0.70
N GLU A 114 -23.43 0.11 -1.55
CA GLU A 114 -24.84 -0.07 -1.23
C GLU A 114 -25.09 -0.84 0.07
N GLN A 115 -24.34 -1.94 0.30
CA GLN A 115 -24.42 -2.70 1.54
C GLN A 115 -24.02 -1.87 2.77
N THR A 116 -22.93 -1.10 2.66
CA THR A 116 -22.43 -0.22 3.74
C THR A 116 -23.38 0.94 3.98
N ARG A 117 -23.98 1.49 2.92
CA ARG A 117 -24.99 2.56 2.98
C ARG A 117 -26.23 2.08 3.73
N LYS A 118 -26.80 0.93 3.34
CA LYS A 118 -27.92 0.29 4.06
C LYS A 118 -27.58 0.01 5.52
N ALA A 119 -26.35 -0.43 5.81
CA ALA A 119 -25.91 -0.66 7.18
C ALA A 119 -25.75 0.64 7.98
N ALA A 120 -25.27 1.72 7.35
CA ALA A 120 -25.18 3.04 7.97
C ALA A 120 -26.58 3.63 8.24
N GLU A 121 -27.51 3.51 7.28
CA GLU A 121 -28.91 3.90 7.44
C GLU A 121 -29.61 3.12 8.56
N LYS A 122 -29.40 1.80 8.66
CA LYS A 122 -29.94 0.97 9.75
C LYS A 122 -29.37 1.32 11.13
N ARG A 123 -28.14 1.83 11.18
CA ARG A 123 -27.52 2.32 12.43
C ARG A 123 -27.98 3.73 12.78
N ARG A 124 -28.63 4.43 11.86
CA ARG A 124 -28.98 5.84 12.01
C ARG A 124 -30.04 5.97 13.11
N GLN A 125 -29.52 6.34 14.29
CA GLN A 125 -30.21 6.86 15.46
C GLN A 125 -31.00 5.87 16.32
N LYS A 126 -30.35 5.38 17.38
CA LYS A 126 -31.04 4.97 18.62
C LYS A 126 -31.15 6.12 19.65
N LYS A 127 -30.34 7.19 19.55
CA LYS A 127 -30.40 8.41 20.39
C LYS A 127 -29.87 9.65 19.64
N GLY A 128 -30.48 10.83 19.88
CA GLY A 128 -30.20 12.07 19.11
C GLY A 128 -29.00 12.92 19.56
N LYS A 129 -28.49 12.79 20.80
CA LYS A 129 -27.41 13.65 21.33
C LYS A 129 -26.09 12.94 21.64
N ARG A 130 -26.06 11.60 21.68
CA ARG A 130 -24.88 10.85 22.10
C ARG A 130 -24.81 9.50 21.39
N LEU A 131 -23.63 9.18 20.87
CA LEU A 131 -23.28 7.86 20.35
C LEU A 131 -23.33 6.83 21.48
N SER A 132 -23.99 5.72 21.24
CA SER A 132 -23.92 4.55 22.11
C SER A 132 -22.52 3.95 22.11
N LYS A 133 -22.16 3.18 23.15
CA LYS A 133 -20.84 2.55 23.28
C LYS A 133 -20.59 1.65 22.06
N GLY A 134 -19.58 1.97 21.25
CA GLY A 134 -19.25 1.26 20.01
C GLY A 134 -19.91 1.80 18.74
N GLU A 135 -20.75 2.84 18.84
CA GLU A 135 -21.38 3.47 17.68
C GLU A 135 -20.40 4.40 16.97
N LYS A 136 -20.11 4.11 15.70
CA LYS A 136 -19.24 4.93 14.85
C LYS A 136 -20.06 5.98 14.12
N LYS A 137 -19.75 7.26 14.34
CA LYS A 137 -20.40 8.42 13.69
C LYS A 137 -20.34 8.38 12.16
N ASN A 138 -19.21 7.88 11.63
CA ASN A 138 -18.91 7.90 10.21
C ASN A 138 -18.80 6.48 9.67
N ALA A 139 -19.26 6.29 8.42
CA ALA A 139 -19.03 5.07 7.67
C ALA A 139 -17.78 5.20 6.80
N LYS A 140 -17.05 4.10 6.67
CA LYS A 140 -15.80 4.03 5.91
C LYS A 140 -15.95 3.10 4.72
N ARG A 141 -15.23 3.41 3.64
CA ARG A 141 -14.99 2.51 2.52
C ARG A 141 -13.51 2.11 2.55
N MET A 142 -13.23 0.83 2.37
CA MET A 142 -11.84 0.35 2.29
C MET A 142 -11.27 0.72 0.94
N ALA A 143 -10.27 1.57 0.92
CA ALA A 143 -9.35 1.72 -0.19
C ALA A 143 -8.32 0.60 -0.10
N THR A 144 -8.02 -0.03 -1.22
CA THR A 144 -6.89 -0.96 -1.32
C THR A 144 -5.79 -0.28 -2.10
N VAL A 145 -4.58 -0.33 -1.54
CA VAL A 145 -3.35 0.08 -2.21
C VAL A 145 -2.50 -1.17 -2.40
N ALA A 146 -1.96 -1.35 -3.59
CA ALA A 146 -0.95 -2.37 -3.86
C ALA A 146 0.26 -1.73 -4.53
N ALA A 147 1.44 -2.29 -4.31
CA ALA A 147 2.63 -1.87 -5.05
C ALA A 147 3.45 -3.07 -5.51
N VAL A 148 4.20 -2.88 -6.59
CA VAL A 148 5.14 -3.87 -7.14
C VAL A 148 6.47 -3.19 -7.39
N TYR A 149 7.53 -3.77 -6.84
CA TYR A 149 8.89 -3.26 -7.00
C TYR A 149 9.92 -4.37 -6.91
N THR A 150 11.13 -4.09 -7.39
CA THR A 150 12.30 -4.96 -7.22
C THR A 150 13.28 -4.35 -6.23
N THR A 151 13.96 -5.20 -5.47
CA THR A 151 15.04 -4.76 -4.58
C THR A 151 16.05 -5.89 -4.35
N SER A 152 17.23 -5.53 -3.88
CA SER A 152 18.25 -6.50 -3.49
C SER A 152 18.01 -6.99 -2.06
N PRO A 153 18.42 -8.24 -1.73
CA PRO A 153 18.35 -8.73 -0.36
C PRO A 153 19.07 -7.80 0.62
N PHE A 154 18.46 -7.58 1.77
CA PHE A 154 19.03 -6.76 2.84
C PHE A 154 18.90 -7.48 4.18
N GLU A 155 20.03 -7.95 4.70
CA GLU A 155 20.08 -8.68 5.95
C GLU A 155 19.96 -7.72 7.15
N ARG A 156 19.12 -8.11 8.12
CA ARG A 156 18.90 -7.36 9.36
C ARG A 156 18.91 -8.32 10.54
N THR A 157 19.36 -7.84 11.69
CA THR A 157 19.22 -8.54 12.97
C THR A 157 18.06 -7.98 13.79
N PRO A 158 17.46 -8.76 14.70
CA PRO A 158 16.48 -8.25 15.66
C PRO A 158 16.98 -7.05 16.46
N GLU A 159 18.29 -6.99 16.72
CA GLU A 159 18.96 -5.91 17.42
C GLU A 159 18.99 -4.60 16.61
N ASP A 160 19.05 -4.68 15.27
CA ASP A 160 18.98 -3.49 14.40
C ASP A 160 17.60 -2.81 14.47
N LEU A 161 16.57 -3.60 14.76
CA LEU A 161 15.17 -3.15 14.89
C LEU A 161 14.87 -2.56 16.27
N LEU A 162 15.42 -3.14 17.34
CA LEU A 162 14.99 -2.93 18.73
C LEU A 162 16.04 -2.29 19.64
N SER A 163 17.05 -1.63 19.09
CA SER A 163 18.10 -1.01 19.90
C SER A 163 17.58 0.07 20.85
N GLU A 164 18.16 0.11 22.07
CA GLU A 164 17.78 1.02 23.17
C GLU A 164 17.91 2.52 22.80
N GLY A 165 18.71 2.85 21.79
CA GLY A 165 18.88 4.21 21.26
C GLY A 165 17.99 4.56 20.05
N GLY A 166 16.92 3.81 19.81
CA GLY A 166 16.12 3.87 18.57
C GLY A 166 16.68 2.94 17.50
N SER A 167 15.90 2.63 16.46
CA SER A 167 16.30 1.69 15.40
C SER A 167 17.61 2.13 14.73
N ARG A 168 18.54 1.18 14.54
CA ARG A 168 19.79 1.43 13.79
C ARG A 168 19.58 1.46 12.28
N ILE A 169 18.37 1.17 11.80
CA ILE A 169 18.02 1.12 10.38
C ILE A 169 18.29 2.46 9.70
N ASP A 170 17.97 3.58 10.35
CA ASP A 170 18.15 4.91 9.76
C ASP A 170 19.62 5.23 9.44
N LYS A 171 20.55 4.50 10.07
CA LYS A 171 22.00 4.63 9.86
C LYS A 171 22.54 3.62 8.83
N MET A 172 21.74 2.64 8.42
CA MET A 172 22.15 1.63 7.45
C MET A 172 21.77 2.05 6.03
N LYS A 173 22.66 1.77 5.07
CA LYS A 173 22.38 2.00 3.65
C LYS A 173 21.49 0.88 3.11
N CYS A 174 20.17 1.09 3.14
CA CYS A 174 19.20 0.18 2.53
C CYS A 174 19.39 0.14 1.00
N PRO A 175 19.27 -1.02 0.34
CA PRO A 175 19.24 -1.06 -1.11
C PRO A 175 18.06 -0.22 -1.64
N PRO A 176 18.22 0.43 -2.80
CA PRO A 176 17.15 1.20 -3.40
C PRO A 176 15.99 0.28 -3.81
N ILE A 177 14.80 0.87 -3.81
CA ILE A 177 13.62 0.28 -4.44
C ILE A 177 13.67 0.65 -5.92
N GLU A 178 13.55 -0.34 -6.79
CA GLU A 178 13.64 -0.19 -8.23
C GLU A 178 12.26 -0.39 -8.87
N ASN A 179 11.95 0.46 -9.84
CA ASN A 179 10.77 0.35 -10.70
C ASN A 179 9.45 0.24 -9.94
N GLU A 180 9.31 0.94 -8.80
CA GLU A 180 8.07 0.90 -8.03
C GLU A 180 6.87 1.36 -8.88
N ARG A 181 5.81 0.56 -8.83
CA ARG A 181 4.50 0.88 -9.38
C ARG A 181 3.45 0.68 -8.30
N VAL A 182 2.55 1.65 -8.17
CA VAL A 182 1.51 1.67 -7.13
C VAL A 182 0.13 1.74 -7.79
N TRP A 183 -0.80 0.96 -7.26
CA TRP A 183 -2.23 1.00 -7.59
C TRP A 183 -2.99 1.38 -6.33
N GLY A 184 -3.94 2.29 -6.44
CA GLY A 184 -4.83 2.66 -5.35
C GLY A 184 -6.27 2.70 -5.84
N SER A 185 -7.18 2.00 -5.16
CA SER A 185 -8.59 2.06 -5.52
C SER A 185 -9.52 2.03 -4.32
N LEU A 186 -10.46 2.98 -4.32
CA LEU A 186 -11.70 2.91 -3.53
C LEU A 186 -12.78 2.10 -4.27
N GLY A 187 -12.73 2.12 -5.61
CA GLY A 187 -13.69 1.52 -6.53
C GLY A 187 -13.65 0.00 -6.45
N LYS A 188 -12.51 -0.53 -6.92
CA LYS A 188 -12.22 -1.95 -7.10
C LYS A 188 -12.24 -2.71 -5.78
N THR A 189 -12.47 -4.00 -5.87
CA THR A 189 -12.28 -4.94 -4.77
C THR A 189 -10.79 -5.15 -4.51
N PRO A 190 -10.39 -5.59 -3.31
CA PRO A 190 -9.00 -5.93 -3.04
C PRO A 190 -8.46 -6.99 -4.00
N GLU A 191 -9.27 -7.97 -4.40
CA GLU A 191 -8.89 -9.01 -5.34
C GLU A 191 -8.54 -8.45 -6.72
N GLU A 192 -9.36 -7.53 -7.27
CA GLU A 192 -9.06 -6.88 -8.55
C GLU A 192 -7.76 -6.08 -8.52
N VAL A 193 -7.52 -5.29 -7.46
CA VAL A 193 -6.28 -4.51 -7.32
C VAL A 193 -5.06 -5.42 -7.21
N ILE A 194 -5.17 -6.51 -6.44
CA ILE A 194 -4.08 -7.47 -6.29
C ILE A 194 -3.84 -8.23 -7.61
N VAL A 195 -4.88 -8.60 -8.35
CA VAL A 195 -4.73 -9.24 -9.67
C VAL A 195 -3.98 -8.35 -10.65
N GLU A 196 -4.26 -7.05 -10.67
CA GLU A 196 -3.52 -6.08 -11.50
C GLU A 196 -2.04 -5.99 -11.10
N ALA A 197 -1.75 -5.99 -9.79
CA ALA A 197 -0.39 -6.04 -9.29
C ALA A 197 0.34 -7.34 -9.70
N PHE A 198 -0.34 -8.49 -9.65
CA PHE A 198 0.24 -9.76 -10.12
C PHE A 198 0.53 -9.75 -11.62
N ALA A 199 -0.34 -9.16 -12.44
CA ALA A 199 -0.11 -9.04 -13.88
C ALA A 199 1.14 -8.22 -14.19
N GLU A 200 1.40 -7.15 -13.42
CA GLU A 200 2.67 -6.41 -13.53
C GLU A 200 3.86 -7.28 -13.10
N ALA A 201 3.75 -7.96 -11.96
CA ALA A 201 4.83 -8.79 -11.43
C ALA A 201 5.22 -9.91 -12.41
N GLU A 202 4.25 -10.57 -13.03
CA GLU A 202 4.48 -11.59 -14.06
C GLU A 202 5.15 -11.02 -15.30
N ASN A 203 4.77 -9.81 -15.73
CA ASN A 203 5.40 -9.16 -16.88
C ASN A 203 6.88 -8.82 -16.62
N ARG A 204 7.23 -8.51 -15.36
CA ARG A 204 8.60 -8.20 -14.92
C ARG A 204 9.48 -9.43 -14.73
N GLY A 205 8.90 -10.53 -14.25
CA GLY A 205 9.60 -11.78 -13.98
C GLY A 205 9.01 -12.98 -14.71
N PRO A 206 8.89 -12.98 -16.06
CA PRO A 206 8.18 -14.04 -16.79
C PRO A 206 8.88 -15.41 -16.69
N LYS A 207 10.17 -15.42 -16.34
CA LYS A 207 10.96 -16.65 -16.15
C LYS A 207 10.91 -17.19 -14.72
N HIS A 208 10.26 -16.47 -13.79
CA HIS A 208 10.18 -16.80 -12.37
C HIS A 208 11.59 -17.00 -11.73
N ASP A 209 12.56 -16.21 -12.18
CA ASP A 209 13.97 -16.23 -11.76
C ASP A 209 14.24 -15.39 -10.50
N LYS A 210 13.31 -14.50 -10.14
CA LYS A 210 13.34 -13.70 -8.92
C LYS A 210 12.61 -14.41 -7.77
N THR A 211 13.01 -14.10 -6.54
CA THR A 211 12.27 -14.53 -5.35
C THR A 211 11.03 -13.67 -5.19
N TRP A 212 9.84 -14.28 -5.24
CA TRP A 212 8.57 -13.58 -5.08
C TRP A 212 8.20 -13.44 -3.61
N VAL A 213 7.94 -12.21 -3.18
CA VAL A 213 7.58 -11.86 -1.81
C VAL A 213 6.25 -11.09 -1.79
N GLY A 214 5.33 -11.49 -0.93
CA GLY A 214 4.07 -10.79 -0.68
C GLY A 214 4.08 -10.16 0.72
N LEU A 215 4.20 -8.83 0.83
CA LEU A 215 4.18 -8.11 2.11
C LEU A 215 2.77 -7.55 2.39
N VAL A 216 2.18 -7.95 3.52
CA VAL A 216 0.80 -7.58 3.90
C VAL A 216 0.66 -7.23 5.37
N ASP A 217 -0.43 -6.53 5.70
CA ASP A 217 -0.83 -6.11 7.06
C ASP A 217 -1.29 -7.26 8.00
N GLY A 218 -1.33 -8.50 7.50
CA GLY A 218 -1.85 -9.66 8.24
C GLY A 218 -3.36 -9.88 8.10
N ASN A 219 -4.04 -9.16 7.22
CA ASN A 219 -5.45 -9.37 6.92
C ASN A 219 -5.67 -10.73 6.23
N ASN A 220 -6.39 -11.62 6.91
CA ASN A 220 -6.71 -12.96 6.40
C ASN A 220 -7.35 -12.96 5.01
N THR A 221 -8.16 -11.94 4.69
CA THR A 221 -8.78 -11.83 3.36
C THR A 221 -7.72 -11.60 2.28
N GLN A 222 -6.78 -10.69 2.51
CA GLN A 222 -5.68 -10.41 1.58
C GLN A 222 -4.78 -11.64 1.42
N ILE A 223 -4.42 -12.28 2.53
CA ILE A 223 -3.61 -13.50 2.54
C ILE A 223 -4.29 -14.62 1.72
N ASN A 224 -5.60 -14.79 1.87
CA ASN A 224 -6.36 -15.78 1.12
C ASN A 224 -6.43 -15.46 -0.38
N ILE A 225 -6.58 -14.18 -0.73
CA ILE A 225 -6.52 -13.72 -2.12
C ILE A 225 -5.14 -14.03 -2.72
N LEU A 226 -4.05 -13.67 -2.04
CA LEU A 226 -2.69 -13.97 -2.48
C LEU A 226 -2.52 -15.48 -2.74
N LYS A 227 -2.90 -16.33 -1.78
CA LYS A 227 -2.82 -17.80 -1.90
C LYS A 227 -3.64 -18.35 -3.06
N LYS A 228 -4.83 -17.81 -3.28
CA LYS A 228 -5.70 -18.23 -4.38
C LYS A 228 -5.05 -17.91 -5.72
N ILE A 229 -4.52 -16.70 -5.87
CA ILE A 229 -3.88 -16.23 -7.10
C ILE A 229 -2.59 -17.02 -7.37
N THR A 230 -1.73 -17.20 -6.35
CA THR A 230 -0.46 -17.93 -6.52
C THR A 230 -0.69 -19.39 -6.87
N LYS A 231 -1.66 -20.04 -6.22
CA LYS A 231 -2.06 -21.42 -6.57
C LYS A 231 -2.59 -21.51 -8.00
N ALA A 232 -3.42 -20.55 -8.43
CA ALA A 232 -3.96 -20.54 -9.78
C ALA A 232 -2.88 -20.32 -10.86
N LYS A 233 -1.84 -19.56 -10.54
CA LYS A 233 -0.75 -19.20 -11.46
C LYS A 233 0.50 -20.08 -11.34
N GLY A 234 0.55 -20.99 -10.36
CA GLY A 234 1.73 -21.82 -10.11
C GLY A 234 2.95 -21.02 -9.63
N ILE A 235 2.74 -19.90 -8.95
CA ILE A 235 3.81 -19.02 -8.45
C ILE A 235 4.15 -19.42 -7.02
N GLU A 236 5.44 -19.62 -6.73
CA GLU A 236 5.93 -19.78 -5.37
C GLU A 236 6.10 -18.41 -4.71
N LEU A 237 5.17 -18.03 -3.83
CA LEU A 237 5.17 -16.75 -3.14
C LEU A 237 5.46 -16.92 -1.64
N THR A 238 6.49 -16.22 -1.15
CA THR A 238 6.75 -16.08 0.29
C THR A 238 5.92 -14.95 0.86
N ILE A 239 4.98 -15.24 1.76
CA ILE A 239 4.14 -14.20 2.40
C ILE A 239 4.80 -13.71 3.69
N ILE A 240 4.92 -12.40 3.78
CA ILE A 240 5.53 -11.66 4.89
C ILE A 240 4.46 -10.79 5.53
N VAL A 241 4.35 -10.83 6.85
CA VAL A 241 3.46 -9.94 7.61
C VAL A 241 4.28 -8.78 8.15
N ASP A 242 3.79 -7.56 7.94
CA ASP A 242 4.44 -6.34 8.41
C ASP A 242 4.57 -6.35 9.95
N VAL A 243 5.80 -6.11 10.42
CA VAL A 243 6.13 -6.08 11.85
C VAL A 243 5.30 -5.07 12.62
N ILE A 244 4.92 -3.96 11.98
CA ILE A 244 4.18 -2.88 12.64
C ILE A 244 2.84 -3.42 13.14
N HIS A 245 2.16 -4.22 12.31
CA HIS A 245 0.89 -4.85 12.67
C HIS A 245 1.09 -5.92 13.76
N VAL A 246 2.18 -6.68 13.71
CA VAL A 246 2.53 -7.64 14.77
C VAL A 246 2.76 -6.93 16.11
N ILE A 247 3.43 -5.78 16.09
CA ILE A 247 3.67 -4.95 17.27
C ILE A 247 2.35 -4.47 17.88
N GLU A 248 1.40 -4.02 17.07
CA GLU A 248 0.07 -3.62 17.56
C GLU A 248 -0.65 -4.75 18.30
N TYR A 249 -0.60 -5.98 17.75
CA TYR A 249 -1.14 -7.16 18.43
C TYR A 249 -0.40 -7.47 19.74
N LEU A 250 0.92 -7.33 19.77
CA LEU A 250 1.69 -7.51 21.00
C LEU A 250 1.32 -6.46 22.06
N TRP A 251 1.06 -5.22 21.67
CA TRP A 251 0.56 -4.19 22.59
C TRP A 251 -0.83 -4.52 23.12
N GLU A 252 -1.74 -5.03 22.29
CA GLU A 252 -3.05 -5.50 22.72
C GLU A 252 -2.96 -6.67 23.70
N ALA A 253 -2.15 -7.67 23.39
CA ALA A 253 -1.91 -8.81 24.26
C ALA A 253 -1.23 -8.39 25.58
N GLY A 254 -0.25 -7.50 25.50
CA GLY A 254 0.44 -6.97 26.67
C GLY A 254 -0.49 -6.23 27.62
N ARG A 255 -1.48 -5.49 27.10
CA ARG A 255 -2.51 -4.81 27.90
C ARG A 255 -3.37 -5.75 28.74
N ALA A 256 -3.46 -7.03 28.38
CA ALA A 256 -4.12 -8.04 29.22
C ALA A 256 -3.34 -8.35 30.50
N PHE A 257 -2.00 -8.25 30.45
CA PHE A 257 -1.11 -8.48 31.60
C PHE A 257 -0.75 -7.19 32.35
N HIS A 258 -0.66 -6.07 31.62
CA HIS A 258 -0.34 -4.75 32.15
C HIS A 258 -1.42 -3.73 31.71
N PRO A 259 -2.55 -3.61 32.44
CA PRO A 259 -3.67 -2.76 32.04
C PRO A 259 -3.35 -1.26 31.98
N LYS A 260 -2.34 -0.81 32.73
CA LYS A 260 -1.87 0.57 32.74
C LYS A 260 -0.70 0.72 31.77
N SER A 261 -0.73 1.75 30.93
CA SER A 261 0.43 2.14 30.14
C SER A 261 1.60 2.48 31.06
N GLY A 262 2.78 1.94 30.76
CA GLY A 262 3.99 2.21 31.52
C GLY A 262 5.19 1.39 31.04
N PRO A 263 6.37 1.62 31.63
CA PRO A 263 7.62 0.96 31.21
C PRO A 263 7.58 -0.56 31.27
N GLU A 264 6.76 -1.14 32.15
CA GLU A 264 6.59 -2.60 32.25
C GLU A 264 5.94 -3.21 31.01
N LEU A 265 4.89 -2.56 30.49
CA LEU A 265 4.21 -2.99 29.27
C LEU A 265 5.16 -2.88 28.07
N GLU A 266 5.91 -1.78 27.99
CA GLU A 266 6.89 -1.56 26.92
C GLU A 266 7.99 -2.62 26.94
N LYS A 267 8.60 -2.89 28.11
CA LYS A 267 9.60 -3.95 28.28
C LYS A 267 9.05 -5.33 27.92
N TRP A 268 7.80 -5.60 28.30
CA TRP A 268 7.14 -6.86 27.95
C TRP A 268 7.00 -7.01 26.42
N VAL A 269 6.53 -5.97 25.73
CA VAL A 269 6.39 -5.96 24.26
C VAL A 269 7.74 -6.09 23.57
N GLN A 270 8.74 -5.31 23.99
CA GLN A 270 10.11 -5.38 23.45
C GLN A 270 10.72 -6.78 23.61
N HIS A 271 10.59 -7.38 24.81
CA HIS A 271 11.09 -8.72 25.08
C HIS A 271 10.41 -9.78 24.19
N ARG A 272 9.08 -9.72 24.07
CA ARG A 272 8.30 -10.65 23.24
C ARG A 272 8.61 -10.51 21.76
N LEU A 273 8.70 -9.29 21.26
CA LEU A 273 9.05 -9.02 19.88
C LEU A 273 10.47 -9.52 19.55
N LYS A 274 11.46 -9.23 20.41
CA LYS A 274 12.84 -9.69 20.22
C LYS A 274 12.92 -11.22 20.16
N LYS A 275 12.20 -11.91 21.04
CA LYS A 275 12.11 -13.38 21.03
C LYS A 275 11.50 -13.88 19.72
N TYR A 276 10.37 -13.30 19.32
CA TYR A 276 9.69 -13.66 18.08
C TYR A 276 10.59 -13.49 16.84
N LEU A 277 11.29 -12.35 16.73
CA LEU A 277 12.17 -12.08 15.60
C LEU A 277 13.37 -13.05 15.55
N ARG A 278 13.96 -13.39 16.70
CA ARG A 278 15.07 -14.37 16.78
C ARG A 278 14.62 -15.77 16.36
N GLU A 279 13.45 -16.21 16.83
CA GLU A 279 12.88 -17.50 16.43
C GLU A 279 12.64 -17.57 14.92
N ARG A 280 12.08 -16.51 14.32
CA ARG A 280 11.86 -16.44 12.86
C ARG A 280 13.16 -16.36 12.06
N GLN A 281 14.17 -15.65 12.55
CA GLN A 281 15.48 -15.59 11.90
C GLN A 281 16.12 -16.97 11.79
N ALA A 282 16.05 -17.78 12.85
CA ALA A 282 16.55 -19.16 12.84
C ALA A 282 15.82 -20.03 11.79
N THR A 283 14.48 -19.98 11.77
CA THR A 283 13.69 -20.71 10.77
C THR A 283 14.00 -20.28 9.32
N TRP A 284 14.25 -18.98 9.11
CA TRP A 284 14.60 -18.46 7.78
C TRP A 284 15.98 -18.95 7.32
N GLN A 285 16.98 -18.91 8.20
CA GLN A 285 18.33 -19.39 7.86
C GLN A 285 18.33 -20.88 7.50
N GLU A 286 17.56 -21.70 8.21
CA GLU A 286 17.35 -23.11 7.89
C GLU A 286 16.69 -23.28 6.50
N GLY A 287 15.65 -22.50 6.21
CA GLY A 287 14.95 -22.52 4.92
C GLY A 287 15.81 -22.06 3.74
N CYS A 288 16.56 -20.97 3.88
CA CYS A 288 17.49 -20.48 2.86
C CYS A 288 18.62 -21.46 2.58
N THR A 289 19.12 -22.16 3.61
CA THR A 289 20.15 -23.20 3.44
C THR A 289 19.61 -24.39 2.64
N ALA A 290 18.32 -24.71 2.76
CA ALA A 290 17.67 -25.74 1.97
C ALA A 290 17.37 -25.32 0.51
N MET A 291 17.32 -24.02 0.21
CA MET A 291 17.00 -23.45 -1.11
C MET A 291 18.22 -23.15 -2.01
N GLN A 292 19.46 -23.48 -1.59
CA GLN A 292 20.63 -23.24 -2.45
C GLN A 292 20.63 -24.11 -3.72
N PRO A 293 20.95 -23.54 -4.90
CA PRO A 293 20.97 -24.28 -6.16
C PRO A 293 22.17 -25.23 -6.17
N GLY A 294 21.90 -26.54 -6.06
CA GLY A 294 22.94 -27.57 -6.11
C GLY A 294 22.62 -28.89 -5.42
N ARG A 295 21.54 -28.99 -4.62
CA ARG A 295 21.08 -30.27 -4.08
C ARG A 295 19.70 -30.62 -4.61
N ASN A 296 19.66 -31.59 -5.53
CA ASN A 296 18.45 -32.31 -5.93
C ASN A 296 17.93 -33.13 -4.75
N SER A 297 17.27 -32.48 -3.78
CA SER A 297 16.43 -33.15 -2.82
C SER A 297 15.42 -32.17 -2.24
N VAL A 298 14.23 -32.17 -2.82
CA VAL A 298 13.02 -31.59 -2.24
C VAL A 298 12.73 -32.29 -0.91
N PRO A 299 12.64 -31.60 0.24
CA PRO A 299 12.05 -32.20 1.41
C PRO A 299 10.53 -32.29 1.19
N LYS A 300 10.06 -33.52 0.95
CA LYS A 300 8.65 -33.89 1.04
C LYS A 300 8.27 -34.03 2.53
N ASN A 301 7.13 -33.45 2.90
CA ASN A 301 6.31 -33.70 4.12
C ASN A 301 6.68 -33.01 5.45
N GLY A 302 5.68 -32.38 6.09
CA GLY A 302 5.52 -32.33 7.55
C GLY A 302 5.29 -30.95 8.19
N PRO A 303 4.18 -30.71 8.96
CA PRO A 303 3.83 -29.41 9.54
C PRO A 303 4.45 -29.19 10.93
N LEU A 304 4.71 -27.94 11.32
CA LEU A 304 5.09 -27.57 12.69
C LEU A 304 4.37 -26.28 13.14
N TRP A 305 3.43 -26.44 14.08
CA TRP A 305 2.78 -25.39 14.87
C TRP A 305 3.40 -25.35 16.27
N ILE A 306 3.41 -24.18 16.93
CA ILE A 306 3.31 -24.12 18.40
C ILE A 306 2.31 -23.02 18.83
N ASN A 307 1.31 -23.46 19.60
CA ASN A 307 0.32 -22.69 20.37
C ASN A 307 0.86 -22.34 21.77
N ALA A 308 0.33 -21.26 22.39
CA ALA A 308 -0.48 -21.23 23.63
C ALA A 308 -0.68 -19.75 24.08
N LEU A 309 -1.85 -19.22 24.49
CA LEU A 309 -2.89 -19.68 25.46
C LEU A 309 -4.28 -18.99 25.20
N PRO A 310 -5.40 -19.35 25.89
CA PRO A 310 -6.64 -19.87 25.26
C PRO A 310 -7.86 -18.92 25.21
N THR A 311 -8.80 -19.17 24.27
CA THR A 311 -10.23 -19.50 24.57
C THR A 311 -11.03 -19.79 23.29
N CYS A 312 -11.73 -20.93 23.34
CA CYS A 312 -12.90 -21.42 22.59
C CYS A 312 -13.19 -21.04 21.11
N SER A 313 -13.36 -22.11 20.32
CA SER A 313 -14.29 -22.29 19.18
C SER A 313 -13.69 -22.36 17.77
N THR A 314 -13.19 -23.56 17.45
CA THR A 314 -13.34 -24.37 16.21
C THR A 314 -13.42 -23.69 14.84
N ASN A 315 -12.34 -23.83 14.06
CA ASN A 315 -12.23 -24.47 12.72
C ASN A 315 -11.16 -23.77 11.86
N LEU A 316 -10.01 -24.42 11.66
CA LEU A 316 -8.89 -23.93 10.83
C LEU A 316 -8.13 -25.11 10.20
N PRO A 317 -7.83 -25.08 8.89
CA PRO A 317 -6.74 -25.87 8.31
C PRO A 317 -5.49 -25.00 8.01
N THR A 318 -4.35 -25.50 8.53
CA THR A 318 -2.93 -25.42 8.09
C THR A 318 -2.45 -24.27 7.18
N LEU A 319 -1.51 -23.43 7.66
CA LEU A 319 -0.81 -22.40 6.86
C LEU A 319 0.69 -22.26 7.21
N GLY A 320 1.50 -22.02 6.18
CA GLY A 320 2.96 -22.00 6.18
C GLY A 320 3.67 -20.74 6.69
N THR A 321 4.99 -20.74 6.50
CA THR A 321 6.02 -19.88 7.09
C THR A 321 5.78 -18.39 6.89
N ILE A 322 5.83 -17.65 8.01
CA ILE A 322 5.67 -16.18 8.10
C ILE A 322 7.04 -15.57 8.37
N VAL A 323 7.48 -14.67 7.52
CA VAL A 323 8.70 -13.86 7.70
C VAL A 323 8.28 -12.40 7.87
N ILE A 324 9.12 -11.56 8.48
CA ILE A 324 8.78 -10.19 8.85
C ILE A 324 9.78 -9.22 8.18
N LEU A 325 9.28 -8.20 7.50
CA LEU A 325 10.04 -7.02 7.06
C LEU A 325 9.32 -5.75 7.56
N PRO A 326 10.03 -4.78 8.16
CA PRO A 326 9.47 -3.47 8.49
C PRO A 326 9.38 -2.55 7.28
N MET A 327 8.22 -1.92 7.10
CA MET A 327 8.03 -0.72 6.26
C MET A 327 8.65 0.50 6.96
N GLY A 328 9.97 0.68 6.77
CA GLY A 328 10.67 1.92 7.13
C GLY A 328 11.27 2.53 5.87
N CYS A 329 10.91 3.79 5.59
CA CYS A 329 11.28 4.62 4.43
C CYS A 329 10.41 4.51 3.17
N LEU A 330 9.12 4.83 3.30
CA LEU A 330 8.37 5.51 2.23
C LEU A 330 8.59 7.02 2.37
N SER A 331 9.76 7.50 1.95
CA SER A 331 9.90 8.90 1.57
C SER A 331 9.53 8.99 0.09
N LEU A 332 8.33 9.49 -0.20
CA LEU A 332 7.95 9.88 -1.56
C LEU A 332 9.03 10.85 -2.06
N PRO A 333 9.76 10.57 -3.16
CA PRO A 333 10.48 11.62 -3.84
C PRO A 333 9.44 12.62 -4.35
N GLY A 334 9.61 13.88 -3.94
CA GLY A 334 8.78 15.00 -4.39
C GLY A 334 9.06 15.39 -5.83
#